data_AF-A0AAD8KBF0-F1
#
_entry.id   AF-A0AAD8KBF0-F1
#
_cell.length_a   1.000
_cell.length_b   1.000
_cell.length_c   1.000
_cell.angle_alpha   90.00
_cell.angle_beta   90.00
_cell.angle_gamma   90.00
#
_symmetry.space_group_name_H-M   'P 1'
#
loop_
_entity.id
_entity.type
_entity.pdbx_description
1 polymer ?
#
loop_
_entity_poly.entity_id
_entity_poly.type
_entity_poly.pdbx_seq_one_letter_code
_entity_poly.pdbx_strand_id
1 'polypeptide(L)'
;MAVAVFKSPIGREYHGNERKTTGRRRVFVQTESGCVLGMELDRNDNVHMVKRRLQVALNVPIDESSLTFGDMVLKNDLSAIRNDSALLLMRNVMHRSSSTPCLSPSGKDIQQRDRSGPVEILGRADSFTRTKELVNEIVTGLKSGVEPVPVHGGLGGGYYFRNSKGECVAIVKPTDEEPFAPNNPKGFVGKTLGQPGLKRSVRVGETGFREVAAYLLDYDHFANVPPTALVKITHSIFNINDGVSGKNSKKKHFSKIASFQQFIPHDFDASDHGTSSFPVSAVHRIGILDIRILNTDRHAGNLLVRKVKNNDGNFGQQVELIPIDHGLCLPESLEDPYFEWIHWPQASIPFSEDELDYIESLDPYRDMEMLKNELPMIREACLRVLTLCTVFLKEAAGYGLCLAEIGEMMTREFRRDEEEPSELEVLCMEAKQAAAARERVTAMLSPKTAPYEDAFQFEIDCDDSGSSTNTFFPYTLSKLVEEDENEDDAVLPAFGNVPSVSNLSMSLKKNLSLGDSPGGHRSAIEQVPASASFVKVADMTEEEWGLFLEKFHGLLQHALTARKTGGAGPRQRQRLGTSCRF
;
A
#
# COMPACT_ATOMS: atom_id res chain seq x y z
N MET A 1 -12.90 -39.02 67.45
CA MET A 1 -13.97 -39.84 66.86
C MET A 1 -14.77 -38.99 65.89
N ALA A 2 -15.30 -39.64 64.85
CA ALA A 2 -16.35 -39.20 63.92
C ALA A 2 -15.93 -38.38 62.67
N VAL A 3 -16.14 -39.08 61.55
CA VAL A 3 -16.22 -38.66 60.14
C VAL A 3 -17.69 -38.35 59.81
N ALA A 4 -17.93 -37.42 58.87
CA ALA A 4 -19.00 -37.39 57.83
C ALA A 4 -19.46 -35.94 57.58
N VAL A 5 -19.22 -35.29 56.42
CA VAL A 5 -19.77 -35.45 55.04
C VAL A 5 -21.05 -34.64 54.77
N PHE A 6 -20.87 -33.59 53.94
CA PHE A 6 -21.72 -32.96 52.90
C PHE A 6 -23.17 -32.49 53.16
N LYS A 7 -23.44 -31.22 52.80
CA LYS A 7 -24.33 -30.78 51.67
C LYS A 7 -24.25 -29.25 51.43
N SER A 8 -24.02 -28.86 50.17
CA SER A 8 -24.12 -27.51 49.53
C SER A 8 -25.58 -26.94 49.56
N PRO A 9 -25.97 -25.73 49.04
CA PRO A 9 -25.34 -24.98 47.93
C PRO A 9 -25.59 -23.43 47.79
N ILE A 10 -25.06 -22.88 46.69
CA ILE A 10 -25.45 -21.64 45.95
C ILE A 10 -24.95 -20.27 46.45
N GLY A 11 -24.31 -19.54 45.52
CA GLY A 11 -24.21 -18.07 45.53
C GLY A 11 -22.78 -17.52 45.48
N ARG A 12 -22.16 -17.42 44.31
CA ARG A 12 -21.02 -16.52 44.09
C ARG A 12 -21.24 -15.69 42.84
N GLU A 13 -21.59 -14.44 43.08
CA GLU A 13 -21.48 -13.33 42.15
C GLU A 13 -20.02 -13.22 41.68
N TYR A 14 -19.85 -13.14 40.36
CA TYR A 14 -18.59 -12.86 39.70
C TYR A 14 -18.32 -11.35 39.79
N HIS A 15 -17.51 -10.93 40.77
CA HIS A 15 -16.82 -9.65 40.67
C HIS A 15 -15.63 -9.80 39.72
N GLY A 16 -15.64 -9.00 38.65
CA GLY A 16 -14.56 -8.88 37.67
C GLY A 16 -13.26 -8.45 38.34
N ASN A 17 -12.24 -9.29 38.16
CA ASN A 17 -10.88 -8.96 38.56
C ASN A 17 -10.21 -8.30 37.35
N GLU A 18 -9.97 -6.99 37.44
CA GLU A 18 -9.05 -6.27 36.58
C GLU A 18 -7.69 -7.00 36.60
N ARG A 19 -7.35 -7.64 35.48
CA ARG A 19 -6.06 -8.29 35.32
C ARG A 19 -4.98 -7.21 35.26
N LYS A 20 -4.17 -7.13 36.31
CA LYS A 20 -2.83 -6.53 36.27
C LYS A 20 -2.09 -7.04 35.03
N THR A 21 -1.72 -6.13 34.13
CA THR A 21 -0.97 -6.43 32.91
C THR A 21 0.39 -7.02 33.29
N THR A 22 0.55 -8.33 33.13
CA THR A 22 1.87 -8.94 33.04
C THR A 22 2.60 -8.27 31.88
N GLY A 23 3.90 -8.00 32.01
CA GLY A 23 4.70 -7.29 30.99
C GLY A 23 4.93 -8.07 29.70
N ARG A 24 3.97 -8.91 29.29
CA ARG A 24 3.98 -9.74 28.10
C ARG A 24 3.32 -9.02 26.93
N ARG A 25 3.95 -9.11 25.76
CA ARG A 25 3.45 -8.56 24.50
C ARG A 25 3.32 -9.70 23.49
N ARG A 26 2.17 -9.85 22.85
CA ARG A 26 1.99 -10.77 21.73
C ARG A 26 2.52 -10.11 20.46
N VAL A 27 3.22 -10.87 19.62
CA VAL A 27 3.67 -10.42 18.29
C VAL A 27 3.45 -11.52 17.25
N PHE A 28 3.37 -11.14 15.99
CA PHE A 28 3.25 -12.06 14.85
C PHE A 28 4.44 -11.86 13.93
N VAL A 29 5.26 -12.89 13.75
CA VAL A 29 6.43 -12.79 12.87
C VAL A 29 6.16 -13.54 11.57
N GLN A 30 6.21 -12.83 10.45
CA GLN A 30 6.15 -13.38 9.11
C GLN A 30 7.57 -13.61 8.59
N THR A 31 7.83 -14.75 7.96
CA THR A 31 9.10 -15.04 7.28
C THR A 31 9.04 -14.55 5.83
N GLU A 32 10.20 -14.39 5.18
CA GLU A 32 10.27 -14.06 3.75
C GLU A 32 9.54 -15.08 2.84
N SER A 33 9.35 -16.31 3.32
CA SER A 33 8.60 -17.38 2.65
C SER A 33 7.08 -17.32 2.89
N GLY A 34 6.60 -16.35 3.66
CA GLY A 34 5.18 -16.14 3.95
C GLY A 34 4.62 -16.84 5.20
N CYS A 35 5.39 -17.72 5.83
CA CYS A 35 4.97 -18.41 7.06
C CYS A 35 4.86 -17.43 8.24
N VAL A 36 3.80 -17.57 9.04
CA VAL A 36 3.56 -16.70 10.20
C VAL A 36 3.54 -17.49 11.51
N LEU A 37 4.22 -16.96 12.52
CA LEU A 37 4.19 -17.49 13.89
C LEU A 37 3.78 -16.40 14.89
N GLY A 38 2.69 -16.64 15.62
CA GLY A 38 2.32 -15.86 16.80
C GLY A 38 3.16 -16.29 18.01
N MET A 39 3.67 -15.33 18.79
CA MET A 39 4.43 -15.60 20.00
C MET A 39 4.21 -14.55 21.10
N GLU A 40 4.26 -14.99 22.36
CA GLU A 40 4.30 -14.10 23.52
C GLU A 40 5.75 -13.75 23.86
N LEU A 41 6.02 -12.45 23.97
CA LEU A 41 7.31 -11.89 24.35
C LEU A 41 7.28 -11.36 25.79
N ASP A 42 8.23 -11.79 26.61
CA ASP A 42 8.49 -11.20 27.92
C ASP A 42 9.38 -9.94 27.80
N ARG A 43 9.47 -9.14 28.87
CA ARG A 43 10.31 -7.90 28.88
C ARG A 43 11.80 -8.14 28.64
N ASN A 44 12.29 -9.34 28.96
CA ASN A 44 13.69 -9.72 28.80
C ASN A 44 13.97 -10.37 27.43
N ASP A 45 12.94 -10.54 26.60
CA ASP A 45 13.12 -11.13 25.29
C ASP A 45 13.87 -10.16 24.36
N ASN A 46 14.79 -10.71 23.56
CA ASN A 46 15.58 -9.97 22.59
C ASN A 46 15.44 -10.58 21.19
N VAL A 47 15.92 -9.87 20.18
CA VAL A 47 15.84 -10.29 18.76
C VAL A 47 16.43 -11.68 18.53
N HIS A 48 17.54 -12.02 19.18
CA HIS A 48 18.16 -13.35 19.06
C HIS A 48 17.25 -14.47 19.56
N MET A 49 16.54 -14.25 20.67
CA MET A 49 15.59 -15.23 21.18
C MET A 49 14.36 -15.37 20.27
N VAL A 50 13.86 -14.27 19.70
CA VAL A 50 12.78 -14.29 18.70
C VAL A 50 13.20 -15.14 17.48
N LYS A 51 14.38 -14.85 16.91
CA LYS A 51 14.95 -15.62 15.80
C LYS A 51 15.10 -17.10 16.17
N ARG A 52 15.67 -17.41 17.33
CA ARG A 52 15.83 -18.81 17.78
C ARG A 52 14.49 -19.54 17.91
N ARG A 53 13.45 -18.89 18.44
CA ARG A 53 12.10 -19.47 18.50
C ARG A 53 11.54 -19.74 17.09
N LEU A 54 11.78 -18.85 16.12
CA LEU A 54 11.39 -19.06 14.71
C LEU A 54 12.15 -20.21 14.06
N GLN A 55 13.47 -20.30 14.26
CA GLN A 55 14.29 -21.40 13.76
C GLN A 55 13.76 -22.75 14.23
N VAL A 56 13.43 -22.86 15.53
CA VAL A 56 12.91 -24.11 16.11
C VAL A 56 11.51 -24.43 15.62
N ALA A 57 10.62 -23.43 15.54
CA ALA A 57 9.21 -23.65 15.23
C ALA A 57 8.94 -23.85 13.72
N LEU A 58 9.65 -23.12 12.86
CA LEU A 58 9.42 -23.09 11.41
C LEU A 58 10.54 -23.73 10.59
N ASN A 59 11.62 -24.20 11.23
CA ASN A 59 12.80 -24.77 10.57
C ASN A 59 13.42 -23.80 9.54
N VAL A 60 13.46 -22.52 9.87
CA VAL A 60 14.02 -21.46 9.00
C VAL A 60 15.45 -21.09 9.40
N PRO A 61 16.35 -20.82 8.44
CA PRO A 61 17.67 -20.30 8.75
C PRO A 61 17.56 -18.90 9.35
N ILE A 62 18.31 -18.64 10.41
CA ILE A 62 18.36 -17.32 11.07
C ILE A 62 19.72 -16.64 10.95
N ASP A 63 20.72 -17.36 10.46
CA ASP A 63 22.03 -16.82 10.13
C ASP A 63 21.87 -15.82 9.00
N GLU A 64 22.48 -14.64 9.14
CA GLU A 64 22.36 -13.53 8.21
C GLU A 64 20.91 -13.04 7.98
N SER A 65 20.01 -13.25 8.95
CA SER A 65 18.67 -12.65 8.93
C SER A 65 18.60 -11.35 9.73
N SER A 66 17.67 -10.48 9.38
CA SER A 66 17.29 -9.27 10.09
C SER A 66 15.81 -9.31 10.45
N LEU A 67 15.48 -8.91 11.68
CA LEU A 67 14.09 -8.77 12.10
C LEU A 67 13.72 -7.29 11.91
N THR A 68 12.73 -7.01 11.08
CA THR A 68 12.33 -5.66 10.73
C THR A 68 10.93 -5.34 11.24
N PHE A 69 10.74 -4.06 11.53
CA PHE A 69 9.48 -3.46 11.95
C PHE A 69 9.32 -2.13 11.20
N GLY A 70 8.53 -2.14 10.12
CA GLY A 70 8.54 -1.05 9.15
C GLY A 70 9.94 -0.84 8.58
N ASP A 71 10.44 0.40 8.61
CA ASP A 71 11.81 0.74 8.20
C ASP A 71 12.88 0.41 9.26
N MET A 72 12.48 0.02 10.48
CA MET A 72 13.42 -0.22 11.58
C MET A 72 13.96 -1.65 11.54
N VAL A 73 15.27 -1.79 11.40
CA VAL A 73 15.97 -3.07 11.66
C VAL A 73 16.19 -3.21 13.17
N LEU A 74 15.51 -4.17 13.78
CA LEU A 74 15.61 -4.46 15.20
C LEU A 74 16.94 -5.17 15.49
N LYS A 75 17.79 -4.51 16.28
CA LYS A 75 19.10 -5.05 16.67
C LYS A 75 18.97 -6.00 17.86
N ASN A 76 18.75 -5.43 19.05
CA ASN A 76 18.59 -6.16 20.31
C ASN A 76 17.38 -5.66 21.12
N ASP A 77 17.07 -4.37 20.99
CA ASP A 77 15.97 -3.74 21.69
C ASP A 77 14.62 -4.01 20.98
N LEU A 78 13.63 -4.43 21.76
CA LEU A 78 12.25 -4.65 21.34
C LEU A 78 11.31 -3.60 21.98
N SER A 79 11.82 -2.50 22.53
CA SER A 79 11.04 -1.44 23.19
C SER A 79 10.00 -0.80 22.27
N ALA A 80 10.35 -0.60 20.99
CA ALA A 80 9.46 -0.04 19.97
C ALA A 80 8.27 -0.96 19.61
N ILE A 81 8.36 -2.26 19.92
CA ILE A 81 7.36 -3.26 19.54
C ILE A 81 6.18 -3.22 20.51
N ARG A 82 4.97 -3.16 19.97
CA ARG A 82 3.74 -3.09 20.76
C ARG A 82 3.05 -4.46 20.79
N ASN A 83 1.98 -4.55 21.58
CA ASN A 83 1.13 -5.74 21.53
C ASN A 83 0.49 -5.86 20.14
N ASP A 84 0.38 -7.08 19.63
CA ASP A 84 -0.22 -7.43 18.34
C ASP A 84 0.51 -6.89 17.11
N SER A 85 1.79 -6.50 17.27
CA SER A 85 2.62 -6.03 16.16
C SER A 85 2.99 -7.16 15.20
N ALA A 86 2.91 -6.89 13.90
CA ALA A 86 3.49 -7.72 12.85
C ALA A 86 4.96 -7.35 12.62
N LEU A 87 5.82 -8.37 12.57
CA LEU A 87 7.25 -8.25 12.31
C LEU A 87 7.61 -9.08 11.07
N LEU A 88 8.62 -8.66 10.33
CA LEU A 88 9.11 -9.40 9.16
C LEU A 88 10.52 -9.91 9.42
N LEU A 89 10.75 -11.20 9.18
CA LEU A 89 12.08 -11.79 9.18
C LEU A 89 12.60 -11.83 7.73
N MET A 90 13.57 -10.96 7.44
CA MET A 90 14.21 -10.85 6.12
C MET A 90 15.60 -11.47 6.13
N ARG A 91 16.01 -12.12 5.05
CA ARG A 91 17.41 -12.52 4.87
C ARG A 91 18.23 -11.34 4.32
N ASN A 92 19.41 -11.09 4.90
CA ASN A 92 20.33 -10.09 4.40
C ASN A 92 20.93 -10.62 3.10
N VAL A 93 20.75 -9.88 2.00
CA VAL A 93 21.33 -10.25 0.70
C VAL A 93 22.82 -9.92 0.73
N MET A 94 23.66 -10.85 1.21
CA MET A 94 25.08 -10.87 0.91
C MET A 94 25.36 -11.99 -0.09
N HIS A 95 25.84 -11.62 -1.29
CA HIS A 95 26.36 -12.57 -2.26
C HIS A 95 27.66 -13.20 -1.74
N ARG A 96 27.57 -14.33 -1.04
CA ARG A 96 28.69 -15.27 -0.89
C ARG A 96 28.19 -16.71 -0.99
N SER A 97 29.01 -17.54 -1.62
CA SER A 97 28.74 -18.91 -2.02
C SER A 97 28.12 -19.74 -0.90
N SER A 98 26.99 -20.39 -1.21
CA SER A 98 26.32 -21.38 -0.37
C SER A 98 27.30 -22.47 0.06
N SER A 99 27.75 -22.40 1.31
CA SER A 99 28.28 -23.55 2.03
C SER A 99 27.28 -23.89 3.11
N THR A 100 26.69 -25.07 3.01
CA THR A 100 25.70 -25.61 3.95
C THR A 100 26.29 -25.68 5.36
N PRO A 101 25.73 -24.99 6.38
CA PRO A 101 25.99 -25.37 7.75
C PRO A 101 25.04 -26.51 8.10
N CYS A 102 25.57 -27.73 8.05
CA CYS A 102 24.93 -28.92 8.57
C CYS A 102 25.02 -28.93 10.10
N LEU A 103 24.10 -28.25 10.77
CA LEU A 103 23.78 -28.47 12.18
C LEU A 103 22.27 -28.37 12.39
N SER A 104 21.57 -29.49 12.18
CA SER A 104 20.21 -29.67 12.66
C SER A 104 20.25 -29.72 14.19
N PRO A 105 19.48 -28.90 14.92
CA PRO A 105 19.35 -29.07 16.36
C PRO A 105 18.77 -30.47 16.64
N SER A 106 19.53 -31.29 17.37
CA SER A 106 19.04 -32.56 17.89
C SER A 106 17.91 -32.30 18.88
N GLY A 107 16.83 -33.04 18.70
CA GLY A 107 15.53 -32.75 19.29
C GLY A 107 15.40 -32.96 20.79
N LYS A 108 14.15 -32.74 21.22
CA LYS A 108 13.58 -32.85 22.57
C LYS A 108 13.76 -31.59 23.43
N ASP A 109 13.09 -30.52 23.04
CA ASP A 109 12.19 -29.80 23.95
C ASP A 109 11.41 -28.70 23.21
N ILE A 110 10.11 -28.62 23.54
CA ILE A 110 9.18 -27.52 23.24
C ILE A 110 8.63 -27.50 21.80
N GLN A 111 7.60 -28.33 21.55
CA GLN A 111 6.55 -27.97 20.59
C GLN A 111 5.77 -26.76 21.16
N GLN A 112 6.31 -25.54 21.00
CA GLN A 112 5.47 -24.34 21.06
C GLN A 112 4.63 -24.33 19.78
N ARG A 113 3.54 -25.12 19.80
CA ARG A 113 2.48 -24.97 18.80
C ARG A 113 1.91 -23.58 18.95
N ASP A 114 1.66 -22.94 17.82
CA ASP A 114 0.90 -21.70 17.74
C ASP A 114 -0.41 -21.87 18.54
N ARG A 115 -0.55 -21.13 19.64
CA ARG A 115 -1.71 -21.20 20.55
C ARG A 115 -2.81 -20.21 20.19
N SER A 116 -2.61 -19.46 19.11
CA SER A 116 -3.56 -18.46 18.65
C SER A 116 -4.85 -19.09 18.13
N GLY A 117 -5.92 -18.30 18.14
CA GLY A 117 -7.19 -18.66 17.54
C GLY A 117 -7.08 -18.86 16.01
N PRO A 118 -8.13 -19.42 15.37
CA PRO A 118 -8.19 -19.57 13.92
C PRO A 118 -8.11 -18.23 13.18
N VAL A 119 -8.57 -17.15 13.82
CA VAL A 119 -8.50 -15.78 13.31
C VAL A 119 -8.20 -14.87 14.49
N GLU A 120 -7.18 -14.02 14.37
CA GLU A 120 -6.81 -13.01 15.35
C GLU A 120 -6.61 -11.67 14.64
N ILE A 121 -7.28 -10.63 15.13
CA ILE A 121 -7.12 -9.26 14.62
C ILE A 121 -5.78 -8.70 15.13
N LEU A 122 -5.03 -8.06 14.23
CA LEU A 122 -3.82 -7.30 14.53
C LEU A 122 -4.19 -5.81 14.67
N GLY A 123 -3.45 -5.07 15.51
CA GLY A 123 -3.74 -3.66 15.81
C GLY A 123 -4.60 -3.47 17.06
N ARG A 124 -5.00 -2.22 17.38
CA ARG A 124 -5.74 -1.95 18.62
C ARG A 124 -7.17 -2.46 18.54
N ALA A 125 -7.61 -3.10 19.63
CA ALA A 125 -8.91 -3.76 19.69
C ALA A 125 -10.11 -2.79 19.58
N ASP A 126 -9.96 -1.52 19.92
CA ASP A 126 -11.10 -0.61 20.12
C ASP A 126 -11.69 -0.09 18.79
N SER A 127 -10.90 -0.07 17.71
CA SER A 127 -11.29 0.50 16.41
C SER A 127 -12.02 -0.48 15.48
N PHE A 128 -12.12 -1.76 15.85
CA PHE A 128 -12.57 -2.85 14.96
C PHE A 128 -13.80 -3.61 15.45
N THR A 129 -14.75 -2.93 16.10
CA THR A 129 -15.96 -3.58 16.67
C THR A 129 -16.73 -4.39 15.64
N ARG A 130 -17.03 -3.80 14.47
CA ARG A 130 -17.74 -4.52 13.40
C ARG A 130 -16.94 -5.71 12.87
N THR A 131 -15.63 -5.56 12.68
CA THR A 131 -14.77 -6.65 12.22
C THR A 131 -14.70 -7.80 13.23
N LYS A 132 -14.73 -7.53 14.54
CA LYS A 132 -14.81 -8.58 15.57
C LYS A 132 -16.09 -9.42 15.44
N GLU A 133 -17.23 -8.79 15.13
CA GLU A 133 -18.48 -9.51 14.89
C GLU A 133 -18.38 -10.42 13.67
N LEU A 134 -17.84 -9.91 12.56
CA LEU A 134 -17.62 -10.67 11.32
C LEU A 134 -16.66 -11.85 11.56
N VAL A 135 -15.59 -11.63 12.33
CA VAL A 135 -14.65 -12.69 12.75
C VAL A 135 -15.37 -13.76 13.57
N ASN A 136 -16.22 -13.39 14.52
CA ASN A 136 -16.99 -14.37 15.30
C ASN A 136 -17.95 -15.18 14.41
N GLU A 137 -18.57 -14.53 13.43
CA GLU A 137 -19.48 -15.17 12.48
C GLU A 137 -18.74 -16.20 11.60
N ILE A 138 -17.59 -15.82 11.02
CA ILE A 138 -16.81 -16.75 10.19
C ILE A 138 -16.19 -17.88 11.02
N VAL A 139 -15.74 -17.61 12.26
CA VAL A 139 -15.19 -18.64 13.15
C VAL A 139 -16.28 -19.64 13.54
N THR A 140 -17.52 -19.19 13.68
CA THR A 140 -18.68 -20.06 13.90
C THR A 140 -18.95 -20.90 12.65
N GLY A 141 -18.94 -20.30 11.45
CA GLY A 141 -19.07 -21.01 10.17
C GLY A 141 -18.02 -22.12 9.99
N LEU A 142 -16.75 -21.80 10.24
CA LEU A 142 -15.64 -22.75 10.18
C LEU A 142 -15.81 -23.92 11.16
N LYS A 143 -16.23 -23.64 12.41
CA LYS A 143 -16.52 -24.68 13.40
C LYS A 143 -17.70 -25.57 13.01
N SER A 144 -18.65 -25.03 12.25
CA SER A 144 -19.77 -25.77 11.67
C SER A 144 -19.40 -26.52 10.38
N GLY A 145 -18.14 -26.48 9.94
CA GLY A 145 -17.66 -27.18 8.73
C GLY A 145 -17.92 -26.44 7.42
N VAL A 146 -18.27 -25.15 7.46
CA VAL A 146 -18.40 -24.32 6.26
C VAL A 146 -17.01 -23.90 5.79
N GLU A 147 -16.59 -24.44 4.65
CA GLU A 147 -15.28 -24.16 4.07
C GLU A 147 -15.27 -22.83 3.26
N PRO A 148 -14.20 -22.03 3.35
CA PRO A 148 -13.98 -20.87 2.50
C PRO A 148 -13.88 -21.25 1.01
N VAL A 149 -14.06 -20.27 0.12
CA VAL A 149 -13.99 -20.46 -1.35
C VAL A 149 -12.89 -19.59 -1.93
N PRO A 150 -12.02 -20.11 -2.83
CA PRO A 150 -11.06 -19.26 -3.52
C PRO A 150 -11.77 -18.31 -4.50
N VAL A 151 -11.26 -17.08 -4.60
CA VAL A 151 -11.68 -16.11 -5.61
C VAL A 151 -10.94 -16.40 -6.91
N HIS A 152 -11.67 -16.58 -8.01
CA HIS A 152 -11.07 -16.91 -9.31
C HIS A 152 -10.53 -15.68 -10.06
N GLY A 153 -11.09 -14.48 -9.83
CA GLY A 153 -10.64 -13.22 -10.45
C GLY A 153 -9.43 -12.57 -9.77
N GLY A 154 -8.79 -11.60 -10.43
CA GLY A 154 -7.64 -10.82 -9.92
C GLY A 154 -6.26 -11.44 -10.18
N LEU A 155 -5.18 -10.84 -9.66
CA LEU A 155 -3.78 -11.30 -9.85
C LEU A 155 -3.18 -12.02 -8.63
N GLY A 156 -3.79 -11.90 -7.45
CA GLY A 156 -3.34 -12.53 -6.20
C GLY A 156 -4.31 -13.59 -5.66
N GLY A 157 -3.96 -14.16 -4.51
CA GLY A 157 -4.84 -15.04 -3.73
C GLY A 157 -5.91 -14.24 -2.96
N GLY A 158 -7.16 -14.67 -3.08
CA GLY A 158 -8.28 -14.13 -2.32
C GLY A 158 -9.26 -15.23 -1.98
N TYR A 159 -9.95 -15.11 -0.86
CA TYR A 159 -10.83 -16.16 -0.34
C TYR A 159 -12.12 -15.60 0.26
N TYR A 160 -13.27 -16.09 -0.17
CA TYR A 160 -14.56 -15.81 0.46
C TYR A 160 -14.74 -16.67 1.71
N PHE A 161 -14.87 -16.02 2.86
CA PHE A 161 -15.24 -16.66 4.12
C PHE A 161 -16.74 -16.51 4.36
N ARG A 162 -17.36 -17.58 4.86
CA ARG A 162 -18.81 -17.72 4.94
C ARG A 162 -19.28 -17.96 6.37
N ASN A 163 -20.51 -17.54 6.66
CA ASN A 163 -21.16 -17.83 7.94
C ASN A 163 -21.69 -19.26 8.01
N SER A 164 -22.30 -19.63 9.14
CA SER A 164 -22.93 -20.94 9.34
C SER A 164 -24.11 -21.24 8.39
N LYS A 165 -24.67 -20.22 7.72
CA LYS A 165 -25.70 -20.37 6.68
C LYS A 165 -25.12 -20.54 5.28
N GLY A 166 -23.79 -20.39 5.11
CA GLY A 166 -23.13 -20.44 3.81
C GLY A 166 -23.16 -19.13 3.02
N GLU A 167 -23.54 -18.01 3.65
CA GLU A 167 -23.52 -16.68 3.03
C GLU A 167 -22.10 -16.08 3.13
N CYS A 168 -21.64 -15.39 2.09
CA CYS A 168 -20.34 -14.70 2.10
C CYS A 168 -20.37 -13.51 3.06
N VAL A 169 -19.42 -13.48 3.99
CA VAL A 169 -19.30 -12.46 5.05
C VAL A 169 -18.06 -11.61 4.88
N ALA A 170 -16.97 -12.21 4.41
CA ALA A 170 -15.69 -11.52 4.29
C ALA A 170 -14.87 -12.02 3.10
N ILE A 171 -14.05 -11.14 2.56
CA ILE A 171 -12.98 -11.45 1.62
C ILE A 171 -11.66 -11.35 2.37
N VAL A 172 -10.86 -12.41 2.29
CA VAL A 172 -9.54 -12.49 2.93
C VAL A 172 -8.46 -12.60 1.86
N LYS A 173 -7.50 -11.67 1.85
CA LYS A 173 -6.38 -11.63 0.89
C LYS A 173 -5.05 -11.79 1.66
N PRO A 174 -4.40 -12.96 1.64
CA PRO A 174 -3.12 -13.15 2.31
C PRO A 174 -1.99 -12.35 1.67
N THR A 175 -1.16 -11.70 2.49
CA THR A 175 -0.09 -10.80 2.00
C THR A 175 1.04 -11.53 1.28
N ASP A 176 1.21 -12.84 1.53
CA ASP A 176 2.20 -13.67 0.84
C ASP A 176 1.67 -14.32 -0.45
N GLU A 177 0.40 -14.08 -0.81
CA GLU A 177 -0.25 -14.59 -2.02
C GLU A 177 -0.58 -13.49 -3.04
N GLU A 178 -0.22 -12.25 -2.78
CA GLU A 178 -0.40 -11.13 -3.72
C GLU A 178 0.50 -11.27 -4.96
N PRO A 179 0.32 -10.43 -6.00
CA PRO A 179 1.18 -10.48 -7.19
C PRO A 179 2.66 -10.37 -6.84
N PHE A 180 3.48 -11.24 -7.42
CA PHE A 180 4.92 -11.44 -7.18
C PHE A 180 5.30 -12.05 -5.84
N ALA A 181 4.35 -12.24 -4.92
CA ALA A 181 4.64 -12.83 -3.62
C ALA A 181 4.97 -14.33 -3.72
N PRO A 182 5.73 -14.89 -2.76
CA PRO A 182 6.26 -16.26 -2.83
C PRO A 182 5.18 -17.34 -3.01
N ASN A 183 4.01 -17.15 -2.40
CA ASN A 183 2.93 -18.12 -2.39
C ASN A 183 1.75 -17.72 -3.29
N ASN A 184 1.97 -16.86 -4.29
CA ASN A 184 0.93 -16.50 -5.24
C ASN A 184 0.35 -17.76 -5.95
N PRO A 185 -0.96 -18.03 -5.84
CA PRO A 185 -1.59 -19.24 -6.40
C PRO A 185 -1.79 -19.19 -7.92
N LYS A 186 -1.59 -18.02 -8.54
CA LYS A 186 -1.79 -17.78 -9.98
C LYS A 186 -0.50 -17.86 -10.79
N GLY A 187 0.62 -18.21 -10.14
CA GLY A 187 1.91 -18.37 -10.80
C GLY A 187 2.67 -17.06 -11.04
N PHE A 188 2.10 -15.91 -10.66
CA PHE A 188 2.81 -14.62 -10.63
C PHE A 188 3.73 -14.56 -9.41
N VAL A 189 4.72 -15.44 -9.36
CA VAL A 189 5.76 -15.50 -8.32
C VAL A 189 7.06 -14.88 -8.84
N GLY A 190 8.01 -14.59 -7.94
CA GLY A 190 9.37 -14.24 -8.36
C GLY A 190 10.07 -13.18 -7.52
N LYS A 191 9.39 -12.62 -6.52
CA LYS A 191 9.96 -11.63 -5.60
C LYS A 191 9.81 -12.07 -4.15
N THR A 192 10.70 -11.59 -3.29
CA THR A 192 10.57 -11.76 -1.85
C THR A 192 9.76 -10.63 -1.24
N LEU A 193 9.16 -10.88 -0.07
CA LEU A 193 8.44 -9.85 0.68
C LEU A 193 9.38 -8.66 0.97
N GLY A 194 8.88 -7.44 0.77
CA GLY A 194 9.64 -6.20 0.92
C GLY A 194 10.39 -5.74 -0.33
N GLN A 195 10.40 -6.50 -1.43
CA GLN A 195 10.91 -6.01 -2.72
C GLN A 195 9.85 -5.14 -3.44
N PRO A 196 10.25 -4.24 -4.37
CA PRO A 196 9.30 -3.47 -5.19
C PRO A 196 8.28 -4.38 -5.89
N GLY A 197 6.99 -4.09 -5.76
CA GLY A 197 5.89 -4.91 -6.25
C GLY A 197 5.49 -4.62 -7.69
N LEU A 198 4.18 -4.65 -7.95
CA LEU A 198 3.56 -4.31 -9.23
C LEU A 198 3.70 -2.81 -9.56
N LYS A 199 3.47 -1.96 -8.55
CA LYS A 199 3.88 -0.56 -8.52
C LYS A 199 5.22 -0.48 -7.78
N ARG A 200 6.21 0.24 -8.29
CA ARG A 200 7.57 0.21 -7.72
C ARG A 200 7.62 0.78 -6.30
N SER A 201 6.77 1.74 -6.02
CA SER A 201 6.61 2.38 -4.71
C SER A 201 5.72 1.61 -3.72
N VAL A 202 5.16 0.46 -4.12
CA VAL A 202 4.40 -0.44 -3.25
C VAL A 202 5.11 -1.77 -3.21
N ARG A 203 5.62 -2.17 -2.03
CA ARG A 203 6.42 -3.40 -1.92
C ARG A 203 5.53 -4.62 -1.81
N VAL A 204 6.07 -5.76 -2.24
CA VAL A 204 5.43 -7.06 -2.10
C VAL A 204 5.20 -7.38 -0.63
N GLY A 205 3.98 -7.77 -0.27
CA GLY A 205 3.52 -8.05 1.08
C GLY A 205 2.88 -6.85 1.79
N GLU A 206 2.82 -5.69 1.16
CA GLU A 206 2.32 -4.45 1.77
C GLU A 206 0.86 -4.12 1.43
N THR A 207 0.24 -4.81 0.47
CA THR A 207 -1.13 -4.48 0.03
C THR A 207 -2.14 -4.61 1.18
N GLY A 208 -1.94 -5.59 2.07
CA GLY A 208 -2.87 -5.89 3.14
C GLY A 208 -3.06 -4.77 4.16
N PHE A 209 -1.99 -4.09 4.60
CA PHE A 209 -2.15 -2.99 5.56
C PHE A 209 -2.64 -1.70 4.89
N ARG A 210 -2.43 -1.53 3.58
CA ARG A 210 -2.92 -0.38 2.81
C ARG A 210 -4.45 -0.40 2.69
N GLU A 211 -5.03 -1.58 2.53
CA GLU A 211 -6.48 -1.81 2.63
C GLU A 211 -7.04 -1.34 3.99
N VAL A 212 -6.31 -1.62 5.08
CA VAL A 212 -6.70 -1.18 6.42
C VAL A 212 -6.53 0.34 6.58
N ALA A 213 -5.46 0.91 6.03
CA ALA A 213 -5.22 2.34 6.07
C ALA A 213 -6.35 3.13 5.37
N ALA A 214 -6.82 2.65 4.22
CA ALA A 214 -7.95 3.26 3.52
C ALA A 214 -9.23 3.25 4.38
N TYR A 215 -9.53 2.14 5.06
CA TYR A 215 -10.67 2.06 5.99
C TYR A 215 -10.52 3.00 7.20
N LEU A 216 -9.32 3.06 7.80
CA LEU A 216 -9.08 3.94 8.96
C LEU A 216 -9.12 5.43 8.61
N LEU A 217 -8.76 5.80 7.38
CA LEU A 217 -8.81 7.18 6.90
C LEU A 217 -10.21 7.59 6.42
N ASP A 218 -11.13 6.64 6.25
CA ASP A 218 -12.53 6.89 5.87
C ASP A 218 -13.38 7.24 7.11
N TYR A 219 -13.20 8.47 7.61
CA TYR A 219 -13.90 8.96 8.80
C TYR A 219 -15.41 8.91 8.62
N ASP A 220 -16.11 8.44 9.65
CA ASP A 220 -17.57 8.26 9.67
C ASP A 220 -18.13 7.48 8.47
N HIS A 221 -17.29 6.66 7.82
CA HIS A 221 -17.62 5.93 6.59
C HIS A 221 -18.08 6.85 5.44
N PHE A 222 -17.47 8.04 5.33
CA PHE A 222 -17.83 9.05 4.35
C PHE A 222 -17.78 8.52 2.91
N ALA A 223 -16.70 7.83 2.52
CA ALA A 223 -16.51 7.14 1.25
C ALA A 223 -17.14 5.75 1.19
N ASN A 224 -17.63 5.23 2.31
CA ASN A 224 -18.27 3.93 2.45
C ASN A 224 -17.31 2.74 2.23
N VAL A 225 -16.05 2.86 2.66
CA VAL A 225 -15.09 1.74 2.64
C VAL A 225 -15.58 0.64 3.59
N PRO A 226 -15.72 -0.62 3.12
CA PRO A 226 -16.17 -1.70 3.98
C PRO A 226 -15.22 -1.94 5.17
N PRO A 227 -15.75 -2.34 6.34
CA PRO A 227 -14.95 -2.71 7.50
C PRO A 227 -13.79 -3.63 7.16
N THR A 228 -12.57 -3.14 7.40
CA THR A 228 -11.33 -3.80 7.01
C THR A 228 -10.36 -3.84 8.18
N ALA A 229 -9.74 -4.99 8.41
CA ALA A 229 -8.70 -5.16 9.43
C ALA A 229 -7.59 -6.09 8.95
N LEU A 230 -6.42 -5.98 9.57
CA LEU A 230 -5.34 -6.94 9.38
C LEU A 230 -5.56 -8.11 10.33
N VAL A 231 -5.47 -9.34 9.82
CA VAL A 231 -5.66 -10.54 10.64
C VAL A 231 -4.52 -11.53 10.46
N LYS A 232 -4.22 -12.26 11.53
CA LYS A 232 -3.55 -13.55 11.45
C LYS A 232 -4.64 -14.60 11.34
N ILE A 233 -4.60 -15.39 10.27
CA ILE A 233 -5.63 -16.39 10.00
C ILE A 233 -4.99 -17.74 9.69
N THR A 234 -5.59 -18.82 10.20
CA THR A 234 -5.11 -20.19 10.05
C THR A 234 -6.14 -21.05 9.36
N HIS A 235 -5.83 -21.51 8.15
CA HIS A 235 -6.70 -22.41 7.39
C HIS A 235 -5.90 -23.28 6.43
N SER A 236 -6.45 -24.43 6.02
CA SER A 236 -5.80 -25.33 5.04
C SER A 236 -6.01 -24.94 3.59
N ILE A 237 -6.85 -23.93 3.31
CA ILE A 237 -7.15 -23.46 1.95
C ILE A 237 -6.02 -22.61 1.36
N PHE A 238 -5.21 -22.00 2.23
CA PHE A 238 -4.18 -21.07 1.79
C PHE A 238 -3.08 -21.76 1.02
N ASN A 239 -2.61 -21.09 -0.03
CA ASN A 239 -1.64 -21.63 -0.94
C ASN A 239 -0.22 -21.59 -0.35
N ILE A 240 0.57 -22.63 -0.57
CA ILE A 240 2.01 -22.64 -0.32
C ILE A 240 2.70 -23.27 -1.52
N ASN A 241 3.63 -22.52 -2.10
CA ASN A 241 4.44 -22.99 -3.21
C ASN A 241 5.67 -23.73 -2.65
N ASP A 242 5.52 -25.02 -2.33
CA ASP A 242 6.65 -25.84 -1.87
C ASP A 242 7.58 -26.17 -3.06
N GLY A 243 8.81 -25.66 -3.01
CA GLY A 243 9.89 -26.04 -3.91
C GLY A 243 10.30 -27.50 -3.70
N VAL A 244 9.73 -28.40 -4.50
CA VAL A 244 10.14 -29.81 -4.66
C VAL A 244 10.35 -30.60 -3.35
N SER A 245 9.25 -31.05 -2.74
CA SER A 245 9.20 -32.38 -2.12
C SER A 245 7.76 -32.85 -1.97
N GLY A 246 7.37 -33.78 -2.85
CA GLY A 246 6.11 -34.48 -2.74
C GLY A 246 6.03 -35.37 -1.49
N LYS A 247 4.78 -35.72 -1.16
CA LYS A 247 4.32 -36.76 -0.23
C LYS A 247 4.18 -36.33 1.24
N ASN A 248 3.04 -35.75 1.59
CA ASN A 248 2.03 -36.42 2.44
C ASN A 248 0.79 -35.51 2.62
N SER A 249 -0.33 -35.95 2.04
CA SER A 249 -1.64 -35.31 2.04
C SER A 249 -2.36 -35.41 3.39
N LYS A 250 -1.81 -34.76 4.42
CA LYS A 250 -2.64 -34.23 5.51
C LYS A 250 -2.89 -32.75 5.19
N LYS A 251 -4.15 -32.29 5.26
CA LYS A 251 -4.51 -30.87 5.15
C LYS A 251 -3.79 -30.09 6.26
N LYS A 252 -2.55 -29.68 5.99
CA LYS A 252 -1.74 -28.88 6.91
C LYS A 252 -2.40 -27.51 6.94
N HIS A 253 -2.66 -27.02 8.16
CA HIS A 253 -3.19 -25.69 8.33
C HIS A 253 -2.03 -24.70 8.31
N PHE A 254 -2.21 -23.59 7.61
CA PHE A 254 -1.18 -22.57 7.44
C PHE A 254 -1.65 -21.26 8.05
N SER A 255 -0.78 -20.63 8.83
CA SER A 255 -1.00 -19.32 9.43
C SER A 255 -0.44 -18.25 8.49
N LYS A 256 -1.27 -17.25 8.17
CA LYS A 256 -0.93 -16.14 7.29
C LYS A 256 -1.38 -14.80 7.85
N ILE A 257 -0.69 -13.74 7.47
CA ILE A 257 -1.18 -12.37 7.63
C ILE A 257 -2.01 -12.04 6.39
N ALA A 258 -3.18 -11.46 6.58
CA ALA A 258 -4.11 -11.16 5.50
C ALA A 258 -4.89 -9.89 5.79
N SER A 259 -5.26 -9.14 4.75
CA SER A 259 -6.37 -8.20 4.88
C SER A 259 -7.67 -9.00 4.98
N PHE A 260 -8.53 -8.56 5.90
CA PHE A 260 -9.87 -9.08 6.13
C PHE A 260 -10.84 -7.93 5.89
N GLN A 261 -11.62 -8.00 4.83
CA GLN A 261 -12.60 -6.97 4.48
C GLN A 261 -14.00 -7.58 4.46
N GLN A 262 -14.98 -6.84 4.95
CA GLN A 262 -16.39 -7.25 4.86
C GLN A 262 -16.78 -7.46 3.40
N PHE A 263 -17.42 -8.59 3.11
CA PHE A 263 -18.05 -8.83 1.81
C PHE A 263 -19.33 -8.02 1.72
N ILE A 264 -19.48 -7.24 0.65
CA ILE A 264 -20.69 -6.48 0.36
C ILE A 264 -21.45 -7.16 -0.78
N PRO A 265 -22.68 -7.66 -0.52
CA PRO A 265 -23.56 -8.09 -1.59
C PRO A 265 -23.85 -6.92 -2.53
N HIS A 266 -23.60 -7.14 -3.82
CA HIS A 266 -23.72 -6.15 -4.88
C HIS A 266 -24.31 -6.81 -6.13
N ASP A 267 -24.80 -5.99 -7.05
CA ASP A 267 -25.39 -6.48 -8.29
C ASP A 267 -24.36 -6.53 -9.42
N PHE A 268 -23.50 -5.50 -9.52
CA PHE A 268 -22.47 -5.34 -10.55
C PHE A 268 -21.28 -4.55 -10.01
N ASP A 269 -20.20 -4.46 -10.79
CA ASP A 269 -19.22 -3.40 -10.63
C ASP A 269 -19.51 -2.23 -11.60
N ALA A 270 -18.83 -1.09 -11.43
CA ALA A 270 -19.11 0.10 -12.20
C ALA A 270 -18.74 -0.02 -13.68
N SER A 271 -17.96 -1.04 -14.10
CA SER A 271 -17.65 -1.27 -15.52
C SER A 271 -18.83 -1.87 -16.30
N ASP A 272 -19.71 -2.59 -15.61
CA ASP A 272 -20.93 -3.19 -16.15
C ASP A 272 -22.15 -2.25 -16.08
N HIS A 273 -21.99 -1.04 -15.53
CA HIS A 273 -23.09 -0.10 -15.30
C HIS A 273 -22.86 1.28 -15.94
N GLY A 274 -23.93 1.89 -16.46
CA GLY A 274 -23.86 3.25 -17.03
C GLY A 274 -23.55 4.28 -15.94
N THR A 275 -22.40 4.95 -16.07
CA THR A 275 -21.86 5.88 -15.05
C THR A 275 -22.74 7.11 -14.81
N SER A 276 -23.62 7.48 -15.76
CA SER A 276 -24.51 8.63 -15.65
C SER A 276 -25.55 8.55 -14.53
N SER A 277 -25.80 7.35 -13.99
CA SER A 277 -26.77 7.11 -12.92
C SER A 277 -26.17 7.23 -11.51
N PHE A 278 -24.85 7.32 -11.40
CA PHE A 278 -24.18 7.33 -10.10
C PHE A 278 -24.45 8.63 -9.33
N PRO A 279 -24.77 8.56 -8.02
CA PRO A 279 -24.94 9.74 -7.20
C PRO A 279 -23.66 10.59 -7.16
N VAL A 280 -23.80 11.90 -7.36
CA VAL A 280 -22.68 12.85 -7.33
C VAL A 280 -21.90 12.75 -6.03
N SER A 281 -22.62 12.74 -4.90
CA SER A 281 -22.01 12.66 -3.58
C SER A 281 -21.21 11.38 -3.38
N ALA A 282 -21.68 10.24 -3.90
CA ALA A 282 -20.92 8.98 -3.81
C ALA A 282 -19.59 9.07 -4.58
N VAL A 283 -19.61 9.64 -5.79
CA VAL A 283 -18.39 9.85 -6.59
C VAL A 283 -17.44 10.82 -5.88
N HIS A 284 -17.95 11.93 -5.33
CA HIS A 284 -17.17 12.90 -4.57
C HIS A 284 -16.51 12.29 -3.35
N ARG A 285 -17.27 11.57 -2.51
CA ARG A 285 -16.77 10.94 -1.29
C ARG A 285 -15.64 9.95 -1.58
N ILE A 286 -15.81 9.12 -2.62
CA ILE A 286 -14.78 8.18 -3.09
C ILE A 286 -13.55 8.93 -3.59
N GLY A 287 -13.74 9.95 -4.44
CA GLY A 287 -12.64 10.73 -5.00
C GLY A 287 -11.85 11.50 -3.94
N ILE A 288 -12.52 12.05 -2.92
CA ILE A 288 -11.90 12.70 -1.76
C ILE A 288 -10.95 11.74 -1.05
N LEU A 289 -11.40 10.50 -0.78
CA LEU A 289 -10.54 9.50 -0.17
C LEU A 289 -9.38 9.12 -1.10
N ASP A 290 -9.66 8.82 -2.36
CA ASP A 290 -8.68 8.38 -3.35
C ASP A 290 -7.57 9.43 -3.58
N ILE A 291 -7.90 10.72 -3.56
CA ILE A 291 -6.93 11.82 -3.61
C ILE A 291 -6.03 11.79 -2.38
N ARG A 292 -6.59 11.73 -1.16
CA ARG A 292 -5.80 11.72 0.09
C ARG A 292 -4.81 10.58 0.14
N ILE A 293 -5.25 9.39 -0.27
CA ILE A 293 -4.42 8.18 -0.24
C ILE A 293 -3.58 7.99 -1.50
N LEU A 294 -3.65 8.90 -2.48
CA LEU A 294 -3.02 8.78 -3.80
C LEU A 294 -3.23 7.38 -4.40
N ASN A 295 -4.49 7.02 -4.65
CA ASN A 295 -4.84 5.70 -5.18
C ASN A 295 -4.31 5.54 -6.62
N THR A 296 -3.43 4.57 -6.84
CA THR A 296 -2.79 4.34 -8.14
C THR A 296 -3.52 3.35 -9.05
N ASP A 297 -4.68 2.86 -8.61
CA ASP A 297 -5.46 1.83 -9.31
C ASP A 297 -6.97 1.92 -9.07
N ARG A 298 -7.55 3.14 -8.97
CA ARG A 298 -9.01 3.29 -8.94
C ARG A 298 -9.60 3.18 -10.34
N HIS A 299 -9.93 1.96 -10.75
CA HIS A 299 -10.70 1.67 -11.97
C HIS A 299 -12.17 1.31 -11.67
N ALA A 300 -13.03 1.32 -12.68
CA ALA A 300 -14.47 1.01 -12.52
C ALA A 300 -14.75 -0.35 -11.87
N GLY A 301 -13.94 -1.38 -12.17
CA GLY A 301 -14.02 -2.70 -11.52
C GLY A 301 -13.75 -2.71 -9.99
N ASN A 302 -13.18 -1.63 -9.44
CA ASN A 302 -12.92 -1.48 -8.00
C ASN A 302 -14.04 -0.72 -7.27
N LEU A 303 -15.17 -0.50 -7.95
CA LEU A 303 -16.35 0.18 -7.42
C LEU A 303 -17.56 -0.73 -7.56
N LEU A 304 -18.05 -1.24 -6.44
CA LEU A 304 -19.24 -2.08 -6.44
C LEU A 304 -20.50 -1.22 -6.55
N VAL A 305 -21.48 -1.70 -7.31
CA VAL A 305 -22.78 -1.07 -7.52
C VAL A 305 -23.86 -1.95 -6.89
N ARG A 306 -24.57 -1.40 -5.92
CA ARG A 306 -25.74 -2.04 -5.29
C ARG A 306 -27.00 -1.27 -5.63
N LYS A 307 -28.03 -1.96 -6.14
CA LYS A 307 -29.35 -1.39 -6.39
C LYS A 307 -30.10 -1.21 -5.08
N VAL A 308 -30.54 0.01 -4.82
CA VAL A 308 -31.43 0.32 -3.71
C VAL A 308 -32.86 0.04 -4.15
N LYS A 309 -33.55 -0.87 -3.45
CA LYS A 309 -34.97 -1.15 -3.70
C LYS A 309 -35.82 -0.06 -3.07
N ASN A 310 -36.34 0.85 -3.89
CA ASN A 310 -37.35 1.80 -3.44
C ASN A 310 -38.73 1.12 -3.44
N ASN A 311 -39.39 1.08 -2.29
CA ASN A 311 -40.78 0.62 -2.16
C ASN A 311 -41.79 1.67 -2.67
N ASP A 312 -41.34 2.92 -2.82
CA ASP A 312 -42.15 4.03 -3.27
C ASP A 312 -41.76 4.32 -4.72
N GLY A 313 -42.71 4.19 -5.66
CA GLY A 313 -42.56 4.24 -7.12
C GLY A 313 -41.98 5.53 -7.73
N ASN A 314 -40.90 6.04 -7.16
CA ASN A 314 -40.12 7.17 -7.63
C ASN A 314 -39.31 6.75 -8.85
N PHE A 315 -39.45 7.50 -9.94
CA PHE A 315 -38.77 7.21 -11.21
C PHE A 315 -37.28 7.54 -11.10
N GLY A 316 -36.48 6.51 -10.83
CA GLY A 316 -35.01 6.57 -10.82
C GLY A 316 -34.45 5.36 -10.08
N GLN A 317 -33.63 4.54 -10.74
CA GLN A 317 -32.94 3.44 -10.07
C GLN A 317 -31.84 4.04 -9.19
N GLN A 318 -32.11 4.18 -7.90
CA GLN A 318 -31.09 4.60 -6.94
C GLN A 318 -30.07 3.46 -6.77
N VAL A 319 -28.80 3.82 -6.89
CA VAL A 319 -27.67 2.91 -6.71
C VAL A 319 -26.76 3.46 -5.64
N GLU A 320 -26.09 2.56 -4.95
CA GLU A 320 -25.05 2.84 -3.98
C GLU A 320 -23.71 2.38 -4.56
N LEU A 321 -22.69 3.22 -4.39
CA LEU A 321 -21.32 2.89 -4.75
C LEU A 321 -20.53 2.54 -3.49
N ILE A 322 -19.74 1.47 -3.60
CA ILE A 322 -18.88 1.00 -2.51
C ILE A 322 -17.46 0.81 -3.05
N PRO A 323 -16.47 1.59 -2.59
CA PRO A 323 -15.09 1.42 -3.01
C PRO A 323 -14.46 0.21 -2.33
N ILE A 324 -13.77 -0.60 -3.14
CA ILE A 324 -12.99 -1.76 -2.68
C ILE A 324 -11.58 -1.71 -3.27
N ASP A 325 -10.73 -2.64 -2.85
CA ASP A 325 -9.40 -2.90 -3.41
C ASP A 325 -8.45 -1.69 -3.38
N HIS A 326 -8.07 -1.26 -2.17
CA HIS A 326 -7.15 -0.15 -1.91
C HIS A 326 -5.69 -0.61 -1.76
N GLY A 327 -5.36 -1.83 -2.21
CA GLY A 327 -4.02 -2.42 -2.02
C GLY A 327 -2.88 -1.63 -2.65
N LEU A 328 -3.16 -0.75 -3.62
CA LEU A 328 -2.20 0.07 -4.37
C LEU A 328 -2.30 1.58 -4.05
N CYS A 329 -2.73 1.95 -2.83
CA CYS A 329 -2.69 3.32 -2.32
C CYS A 329 -1.46 3.59 -1.44
N LEU A 330 -1.24 4.86 -1.08
CA LEU A 330 -0.18 5.38 -0.19
C LEU A 330 1.26 5.06 -0.64
N PRO A 331 1.63 5.28 -1.90
CA PRO A 331 2.96 4.92 -2.41
C PRO A 331 4.11 5.61 -1.66
N GLU A 332 5.32 5.03 -1.73
CA GLU A 332 6.58 5.61 -1.20
C GLU A 332 6.98 6.96 -1.83
N SER A 333 6.58 7.17 -3.06
CA SER A 333 6.92 8.32 -3.88
C SER A 333 5.70 8.73 -4.67
N LEU A 334 5.67 9.97 -5.15
CA LEU A 334 4.65 10.35 -6.11
C LEU A 334 4.79 9.46 -7.36
N GLU A 335 3.71 8.74 -7.64
CA GLU A 335 3.48 7.99 -8.87
C GLU A 335 2.25 8.56 -9.55
N ASP A 336 2.10 8.29 -10.83
CA ASP A 336 0.89 8.66 -11.57
C ASP A 336 -0.32 7.92 -10.98
N PRO A 337 -1.29 8.63 -10.37
CA PRO A 337 -2.50 7.99 -9.88
C PRO A 337 -3.39 7.55 -11.05
N TYR A 338 -4.28 6.60 -10.80
CA TYR A 338 -5.30 6.22 -11.77
C TYR A 338 -6.67 6.44 -11.17
N PHE A 339 -7.39 7.44 -11.68
CA PHE A 339 -8.70 7.86 -11.21
C PHE A 339 -9.72 7.78 -12.34
N GLU A 340 -10.47 6.68 -12.40
CA GLU A 340 -11.54 6.50 -13.38
C GLU A 340 -12.61 7.59 -13.29
N TRP A 341 -12.92 8.04 -12.08
CA TRP A 341 -13.98 9.01 -11.82
C TRP A 341 -13.70 10.40 -12.42
N ILE A 342 -12.47 10.74 -12.80
CA ILE A 342 -12.17 12.01 -13.50
C ILE A 342 -12.97 12.10 -14.80
N HIS A 343 -13.24 10.97 -15.44
CA HIS A 343 -13.96 10.90 -16.71
C HIS A 343 -15.48 10.89 -16.53
N TRP A 344 -15.98 10.95 -15.30
CA TRP A 344 -17.41 10.90 -15.01
C TRP A 344 -17.96 12.32 -14.85
N PRO A 345 -19.13 12.65 -15.46
CA PRO A 345 -19.70 14.00 -15.38
C PRO A 345 -19.88 14.51 -13.94
N GLN A 346 -20.13 13.59 -13.00
CA GLN A 346 -20.27 13.88 -11.58
C GLN A 346 -19.04 14.60 -11.01
N ALA A 347 -17.83 14.22 -11.41
CA ALA A 347 -16.60 14.81 -10.87
C ALA A 347 -16.40 16.28 -11.30
N SER A 348 -17.08 16.74 -12.36
CA SER A 348 -17.06 18.14 -12.79
C SER A 348 -18.10 19.01 -12.07
N ILE A 349 -18.85 18.46 -11.12
CA ILE A 349 -19.82 19.20 -10.31
C ILE A 349 -19.10 19.77 -9.09
N PRO A 350 -19.37 21.02 -8.66
CA PRO A 350 -18.80 21.57 -7.45
C PRO A 350 -19.11 20.71 -6.21
N PHE A 351 -18.20 20.68 -5.25
CA PHE A 351 -18.45 20.05 -3.96
C PHE A 351 -19.65 20.72 -3.26
N SER A 352 -20.42 19.91 -2.55
CA SER A 352 -21.45 20.39 -1.62
C SER A 352 -20.84 20.95 -0.34
N GLU A 353 -21.63 21.71 0.43
CA GLU A 353 -21.19 22.25 1.73
C GLU A 353 -20.74 21.13 2.68
N ASP A 354 -21.52 20.04 2.79
CA ASP A 354 -21.15 18.88 3.60
C ASP A 354 -19.80 18.25 3.20
N GLU A 355 -19.48 18.23 1.90
CA GLU A 355 -18.21 17.71 1.38
C GLU A 355 -17.04 18.65 1.67
N LEU A 356 -17.26 19.97 1.56
CA LEU A 356 -16.27 20.98 1.89
C LEU A 356 -15.98 20.99 3.40
N ASP A 357 -17.00 20.92 4.24
CA ASP A 357 -16.87 20.82 5.69
C ASP A 357 -16.09 19.56 6.09
N TYR A 358 -16.38 18.43 5.44
CA TYR A 358 -15.61 17.21 5.64
C TYR A 358 -14.14 17.41 5.28
N ILE A 359 -13.83 17.96 4.10
CA ILE A 359 -12.46 18.22 3.64
C ILE A 359 -11.74 19.20 4.60
N GLU A 360 -12.41 20.27 5.03
CA GLU A 360 -11.87 21.26 5.96
C GLU A 360 -11.57 20.65 7.34
N SER A 361 -12.32 19.64 7.78
CA SER A 361 -12.10 18.97 9.05
C SER A 361 -10.88 18.02 9.08
N LEU A 362 -10.36 17.61 7.92
CA LEU A 362 -9.26 16.64 7.83
C LEU A 362 -7.95 17.18 8.41
N ASP A 363 -7.29 16.40 9.26
CA ASP A 363 -5.99 16.74 9.85
C ASP A 363 -4.92 15.71 9.47
N PRO A 364 -4.00 16.04 8.55
CA PRO A 364 -2.99 15.09 8.08
C PRO A 364 -2.00 14.66 9.16
N TYR A 365 -1.74 15.48 10.19
CA TYR A 365 -0.81 15.12 11.27
C TYR A 365 -1.48 14.17 12.24
N ARG A 366 -2.76 14.37 12.53
CA ARG A 366 -3.56 13.42 13.31
C ARG A 366 -3.70 12.09 12.59
N ASP A 367 -3.93 12.11 11.28
CA ASP A 367 -4.02 10.92 10.44
C ASP A 367 -2.69 10.13 10.45
N MET A 368 -1.57 10.84 10.30
CA MET A 368 -0.22 10.26 10.38
C MET A 368 -0.01 9.55 11.72
N GLU A 369 -0.28 10.22 12.84
CA GLU A 369 -0.11 9.64 14.16
C GLU A 369 -1.03 8.44 14.40
N MET A 370 -2.28 8.52 13.92
CA MET A 370 -3.21 7.39 13.97
C MET A 370 -2.65 6.18 13.20
N LEU A 371 -2.17 6.37 11.97
CA LEU A 371 -1.60 5.28 11.17
C LEU A 371 -0.29 4.74 11.76
N LYS A 372 0.60 5.60 12.30
CA LYS A 372 1.81 5.14 13.04
C LYS A 372 1.43 4.26 14.22
N ASN A 373 0.31 4.56 14.88
CA ASN A 373 -0.14 3.84 16.05
C ASN A 373 -0.85 2.51 15.72
N GLU A 374 -1.68 2.48 14.67
CA GLU A 374 -2.48 1.31 14.28
C GLU A 374 -1.73 0.38 13.31
N LEU A 375 -0.94 0.95 12.41
CA LEU A 375 -0.23 0.26 11.32
C LEU A 375 1.26 0.61 11.37
N PRO A 376 1.99 0.21 12.42
CA PRO A 376 3.38 0.64 12.63
C PRO A 376 4.38 0.09 11.59
N MET A 377 3.94 -0.80 10.69
CA MET A 377 4.71 -1.23 9.53
C MET A 377 4.68 -0.21 8.37
N ILE A 378 3.78 0.79 8.42
CA ILE A 378 3.72 1.86 7.42
C ILE A 378 4.99 2.70 7.48
N ARG A 379 5.50 3.05 6.31
CA ARG A 379 6.80 3.72 6.16
C ARG A 379 6.61 5.22 6.12
N GLU A 380 7.59 5.97 6.62
CA GLU A 380 7.47 7.43 6.79
C GLU A 380 7.18 8.12 5.47
N ALA A 381 7.77 7.63 4.37
CA ALA A 381 7.54 8.14 3.03
C ALA A 381 6.06 8.10 2.62
N CYS A 382 5.34 7.02 2.96
CA CYS A 382 3.90 6.88 2.67
C CYS A 382 3.08 7.90 3.45
N LEU A 383 3.48 8.20 4.69
CA LEU A 383 2.81 9.18 5.56
C LEU A 383 3.05 10.62 5.10
N ARG A 384 4.23 10.90 4.55
CA ARG A 384 4.54 12.17 3.90
C ARG A 384 3.70 12.37 2.63
N VAL A 385 3.51 11.32 1.82
CA VAL A 385 2.59 11.36 0.67
C VAL A 385 1.14 11.65 1.12
N LEU A 386 0.64 10.95 2.14
CA LEU A 386 -0.69 11.24 2.72
C LEU A 386 -0.84 12.70 3.15
N THR A 387 0.17 13.21 3.87
CA THR A 387 0.19 14.59 4.36
C THR A 387 0.13 15.58 3.20
N LEU A 388 1.00 15.40 2.21
CA LEU A 388 1.08 16.23 1.01
C LEU A 388 -0.25 16.24 0.24
N CYS A 389 -0.81 15.06 -0.04
CA CYS A 389 -2.06 14.93 -0.80
C CYS A 389 -3.27 15.49 -0.04
N THR A 390 -3.31 15.35 1.29
CA THR A 390 -4.37 15.93 2.11
C THR A 390 -4.28 17.46 2.15
N VAL A 391 -3.07 18.02 2.30
CA VAL A 391 -2.87 19.49 2.20
C VAL A 391 -3.30 19.98 0.81
N PHE A 392 -2.85 19.30 -0.25
CA PHE A 392 -3.20 19.66 -1.62
C PHE A 392 -4.72 19.68 -1.85
N LEU A 393 -5.43 18.63 -1.40
CA LEU A 393 -6.89 18.54 -1.49
C LEU A 393 -7.58 19.70 -0.78
N LYS A 394 -7.18 20.00 0.46
CA LYS A 394 -7.79 21.05 1.28
C LYS A 394 -7.66 22.42 0.62
N GLU A 395 -6.45 22.76 0.18
CA GLU A 395 -6.19 24.05 -0.47
C GLU A 395 -6.92 24.18 -1.80
N ALA A 396 -6.92 23.13 -2.63
CA ALA A 396 -7.57 23.15 -3.93
C ALA A 396 -9.11 23.22 -3.81
N ALA A 397 -9.71 22.42 -2.91
CA ALA A 397 -11.14 22.45 -2.66
C ALA A 397 -11.58 23.77 -2.00
N GLY A 398 -10.81 24.29 -1.04
CA GLY A 398 -11.06 25.60 -0.42
C GLY A 398 -10.94 26.77 -1.40
N TYR A 399 -10.15 26.61 -2.47
CA TYR A 399 -10.09 27.57 -3.57
C TYR A 399 -11.28 27.46 -4.55
N GLY A 400 -12.06 26.39 -4.47
CA GLY A 400 -13.26 26.15 -5.26
C GLY A 400 -13.08 25.25 -6.49
N LEU A 401 -11.99 24.48 -6.57
CA LEU A 401 -11.84 23.47 -7.64
C LEU A 401 -12.80 22.30 -7.41
N CYS A 402 -13.37 21.78 -8.49
CA CYS A 402 -14.14 20.54 -8.45
C CYS A 402 -13.23 19.31 -8.44
N LEU A 403 -13.80 18.14 -8.14
CA LEU A 403 -13.07 16.89 -8.02
C LEU A 403 -12.24 16.55 -9.28
N ALA A 404 -12.81 16.75 -10.48
CA ALA A 404 -12.13 16.50 -11.75
C ALA A 404 -10.90 17.39 -11.93
N GLU A 405 -10.99 18.69 -11.60
CA GLU A 405 -9.86 19.63 -11.72
C GLU A 405 -8.71 19.28 -10.78
N ILE A 406 -9.04 18.83 -9.56
CA ILE A 406 -8.04 18.37 -8.59
C ILE A 406 -7.39 17.08 -9.11
N GLY A 407 -8.18 16.12 -9.59
CA GLY A 407 -7.68 14.88 -10.18
C GLY A 407 -6.76 15.14 -11.38
N GLU A 408 -7.14 16.04 -12.28
CA GLU A 408 -6.34 16.43 -13.45
C GLU A 408 -4.97 17.01 -13.06
N MET A 409 -4.90 17.82 -12.00
CA MET A 409 -3.63 18.36 -11.50
C MET A 409 -2.70 17.27 -10.94
N MET A 410 -3.25 16.13 -10.51
CA MET A 410 -2.49 15.02 -9.94
C MET A 410 -2.05 13.99 -10.98
N THR A 411 -2.83 13.81 -12.06
CA THR A 411 -2.53 12.86 -13.14
C THR A 411 -1.57 13.41 -14.19
N ARG A 412 -0.69 12.56 -14.71
CA ARG A 412 0.25 12.91 -15.78
C ARG A 412 -0.43 13.02 -17.14
N GLU A 413 0.08 13.90 -17.99
CA GLU A 413 -0.30 13.93 -19.41
C GLU A 413 0.69 13.10 -20.23
N PHE A 414 0.19 12.10 -20.96
CA PHE A 414 1.00 11.35 -21.92
C PHE A 414 1.01 12.07 -23.28
N ARG A 415 2.17 12.57 -23.70
CA ARG A 415 2.36 13.19 -25.03
C ARG A 415 3.51 12.49 -25.74
N ARG A 416 3.26 11.96 -26.94
CA ARG A 416 4.29 11.42 -27.85
C ARG A 416 5.26 10.42 -27.17
N ASP A 417 4.70 9.51 -26.37
CA ASP A 417 5.45 8.46 -25.65
C ASP A 417 6.44 8.93 -24.57
N GLU A 418 6.47 10.23 -24.25
CA GLU A 418 7.20 10.79 -23.11
C GLU A 418 6.24 11.02 -21.93
N GLU A 419 6.69 10.63 -20.74
CA GLU A 419 5.97 10.81 -19.48
C GLU A 419 6.41 12.15 -18.87
N GLU A 420 5.47 13.10 -18.77
CA GLU A 420 5.69 14.40 -18.15
C GLU A 420 5.18 14.39 -16.70
N PRO A 421 5.84 15.11 -15.78
CA PRO A 421 5.35 15.24 -14.41
C PRO A 421 3.98 15.93 -14.37
N SER A 422 3.13 15.52 -13.43
CA SER A 422 1.86 16.22 -13.17
C SER A 422 2.09 17.59 -12.55
N GLU A 423 1.06 18.45 -12.52
CA GLU A 423 1.17 19.78 -11.90
C GLU A 423 1.52 19.68 -10.41
N LEU A 424 0.95 18.70 -9.71
CA LEU A 424 1.34 18.38 -8.33
C LEU A 424 2.84 18.05 -8.23
N GLU A 425 3.36 17.21 -9.14
CA GLU A 425 4.77 16.82 -9.14
C GLU A 425 5.69 18.01 -9.43
N VAL A 426 5.33 18.87 -10.39
CA VAL A 426 6.08 20.10 -10.69
C VAL A 426 6.15 21.01 -9.47
N LEU A 427 5.03 21.25 -8.79
CA LEU A 427 4.99 22.04 -7.55
C LEU A 427 5.89 21.46 -6.47
N CYS A 428 5.92 20.13 -6.32
CA CYS A 428 6.82 19.46 -5.39
C CYS A 428 8.29 19.58 -5.80
N MET A 429 8.63 19.47 -7.09
CA MET A 429 10.00 19.65 -7.56
C MET A 429 10.51 21.06 -7.25
N GLU A 430 9.69 22.08 -7.52
CA GLU A 430 10.02 23.48 -7.21
C GLU A 430 10.15 23.73 -5.70
N ALA A 431 9.22 23.21 -4.90
CA ALA A 431 9.28 23.31 -3.45
C ALA A 431 10.56 22.68 -2.87
N LYS A 432 10.95 21.51 -3.39
CA LYS A 432 12.18 20.81 -2.99
C LYS A 432 13.43 21.62 -3.34
N GLN A 433 13.47 22.22 -4.53
CA GLN A 433 14.57 23.09 -4.94
C GLN A 433 14.66 24.35 -4.06
N ALA A 434 13.52 24.97 -3.76
CA ALA A 434 13.45 26.16 -2.92
C ALA A 434 13.88 25.89 -1.47
N ALA A 435 13.50 24.74 -0.90
CA ALA A 435 13.92 24.31 0.42
C ALA A 435 15.44 24.12 0.49
N ALA A 436 16.04 23.40 -0.47
CA ALA A 436 17.48 23.17 -0.54
C ALA A 436 18.29 24.48 -0.73
N ALA A 437 17.75 25.45 -1.48
CA ALA A 437 18.39 26.75 -1.65
C ALA A 437 18.44 27.56 -0.34
N ARG A 438 17.35 27.55 0.45
CA ARG A 438 17.27 28.24 1.74
C ARG A 438 18.23 27.65 2.77
N GLU A 439 18.38 26.33 2.79
CA GLU A 439 19.32 25.65 3.67
C GLU A 439 20.77 26.04 3.36
N ARG A 440 21.15 26.09 2.07
CA ARG A 440 22.49 26.55 1.65
C ARG A 440 22.77 27.98 2.10
N VAL A 441 21.81 28.89 1.96
CA VAL A 441 21.96 30.28 2.42
C VAL A 441 22.09 30.33 3.95
N THR A 442 21.31 29.53 4.68
CA THR A 442 21.38 29.47 6.14
C THR A 442 22.72 28.91 6.62
N ALA A 443 23.24 27.87 5.94
CA ALA A 443 24.54 27.29 6.22
C ALA A 443 25.70 28.26 5.92
N MET A 444 25.56 29.13 4.92
CA MET A 444 26.54 30.21 4.63
C MET A 444 26.51 31.34 5.67
N LEU A 445 25.37 31.59 6.31
CA LEU A 445 25.18 32.66 7.29
C LEU A 445 25.44 32.22 8.75
N SER A 446 25.54 30.91 9.01
CA SER A 446 25.89 30.39 10.34
C SER A 446 27.40 30.52 10.58
N PRO A 447 27.86 31.30 11.59
CA PRO A 447 29.27 31.37 11.93
C PRO A 447 29.70 30.02 12.52
N LYS A 448 30.49 29.24 11.78
CA LYS A 448 31.18 28.08 12.34
C LYS A 448 32.15 28.59 13.40
N THR A 449 31.86 28.37 14.68
CA THR A 449 32.90 28.30 15.71
C THR A 449 33.82 27.14 15.35
N ALA A 450 34.98 27.46 14.78
CA ALA A 450 36.03 26.49 14.52
C ALA A 450 36.53 25.90 15.86
N PRO A 451 36.62 24.57 16.00
CA PRO A 451 37.48 23.99 17.01
C PRO A 451 38.93 24.29 16.62
N TYR A 452 39.68 24.80 17.59
CA TYR A 452 41.14 24.90 17.54
C TYR A 452 41.71 23.49 17.27
N GLU A 453 42.18 23.23 16.04
CA GLU A 453 43.23 22.25 15.80
C GLU A 453 44.19 22.75 14.71
N ASP A 454 45.45 22.47 14.99
CA ASP A 454 46.70 22.99 14.47
C ASP A 454 46.84 22.78 12.95
N ALA A 455 46.82 23.87 12.18
CA ALA A 455 47.04 23.83 10.73
C ALA A 455 48.47 24.27 10.41
N PHE A 456 49.28 23.29 10.04
CA PHE A 456 50.59 23.45 9.40
C PHE A 456 50.53 24.49 8.27
N GLN A 457 51.37 25.51 8.39
CA GLN A 457 51.61 26.54 7.40
C GLN A 457 52.35 25.94 6.20
N PHE A 458 51.68 25.88 5.04
CA PHE A 458 52.36 25.86 3.75
C PHE A 458 52.23 27.26 3.14
N GLU A 459 53.36 27.96 3.04
CA GLU A 459 53.50 29.16 2.20
C GLU A 459 53.39 28.74 0.74
N ILE A 460 52.43 29.33 0.02
CA ILE A 460 52.46 29.41 -1.45
C ILE A 460 52.54 30.90 -1.78
N ASP A 461 53.67 31.26 -2.36
CA ASP A 461 54.00 32.60 -2.84
C ASP A 461 52.97 33.09 -3.87
N CYS A 462 52.55 34.34 -3.68
CA CYS A 462 51.80 35.10 -4.67
C CYS A 462 52.79 35.69 -5.67
N ASP A 463 52.67 35.33 -6.96
CA ASP A 463 53.16 36.16 -8.05
C ASP A 463 51.98 36.77 -8.81
N ASP A 464 51.94 38.09 -8.74
CA ASP A 464 51.06 39.03 -9.42
C ASP A 464 51.49 39.19 -10.89
N SER A 465 50.58 38.98 -11.83
CA SER A 465 50.59 39.72 -13.10
C SER A 465 49.27 39.56 -13.87
N GLY A 466 48.43 40.60 -13.76
CA GLY A 466 48.02 41.42 -14.89
C GLY A 466 47.09 40.86 -15.99
N SER A 467 46.02 41.63 -16.22
CA SER A 467 45.38 41.93 -17.51
C SER A 467 44.07 41.21 -17.88
N SER A 468 42.98 41.92 -17.62
CA SER A 468 41.90 42.30 -18.55
C SER A 468 41.59 41.41 -19.78
N THR A 469 40.32 41.01 -19.93
CA THR A 469 39.33 41.61 -20.87
C THR A 469 38.09 40.72 -21.06
N ASN A 470 36.94 41.39 -21.28
CA ASN A 470 35.66 40.87 -21.79
C ASN A 470 35.80 39.84 -22.91
N THR A 471 34.86 38.89 -23.02
CA THR A 471 33.89 38.85 -24.15
C THR A 471 32.81 37.78 -24.00
N PHE A 472 31.73 38.06 -24.72
CA PHE A 472 30.40 37.49 -24.75
C PHE A 472 30.23 36.71 -26.08
N PHE A 473 29.17 35.88 -26.17
CA PHE A 473 28.51 35.32 -27.40
C PHE A 473 29.01 33.92 -27.92
N PRO A 474 28.29 33.23 -28.84
CA PRO A 474 27.16 32.33 -28.56
C PRO A 474 27.07 31.06 -29.50
N TYR A 475 25.99 30.28 -29.35
CA TYR A 475 25.27 29.37 -30.28
C TYR A 475 25.90 28.67 -31.53
N THR A 476 25.70 27.32 -31.55
CA THR A 476 25.12 26.42 -32.60
C THR A 476 25.89 25.84 -33.82
N LEU A 477 25.45 24.59 -34.14
CA LEU A 477 25.49 23.77 -35.38
C LEU A 477 26.78 22.91 -35.59
N SER A 478 26.78 21.62 -35.96
CA SER A 478 25.86 20.82 -36.80
C SER A 478 26.12 19.29 -36.69
N LYS A 479 25.07 18.50 -37.01
CA LYS A 479 24.99 17.20 -37.72
C LYS A 479 26.23 16.27 -37.82
N LEU A 480 26.01 14.98 -37.49
CA LEU A 480 26.41 13.84 -38.33
C LEU A 480 25.30 12.77 -38.33
N VAL A 481 25.03 12.25 -39.52
CA VAL A 481 24.08 11.19 -39.89
C VAL A 481 24.90 9.95 -40.19
N GLU A 482 24.47 8.77 -39.74
CA GLU A 482 24.78 7.50 -40.40
C GLU A 482 23.52 6.63 -40.46
N GLU A 483 23.29 6.09 -41.65
CA GLU A 483 22.22 5.17 -42.06
C GLU A 483 22.66 3.71 -41.80
N ASP A 484 21.71 2.82 -41.54
CA ASP A 484 21.81 1.41 -41.95
C ASP A 484 20.41 0.80 -42.09
N GLU A 485 20.10 0.32 -43.29
CA GLU A 485 18.91 -0.45 -43.68
C GLU A 485 19.16 -1.96 -43.52
N ASN A 486 18.12 -2.75 -43.24
CA ASN A 486 17.73 -3.93 -44.05
C ASN A 486 16.47 -4.63 -43.48
N GLU A 487 15.55 -4.95 -44.39
CA GLU A 487 14.28 -5.67 -44.23
C GLU A 487 14.47 -7.20 -44.18
N ASP A 488 13.49 -7.93 -43.63
CA ASP A 488 13.02 -9.21 -44.20
C ASP A 488 11.65 -9.63 -43.63
N ASP A 489 10.71 -9.86 -44.55
CA ASP A 489 9.32 -10.32 -44.34
C ASP A 489 9.22 -11.87 -44.32
N ALA A 490 8.36 -12.43 -43.46
CA ALA A 490 7.84 -13.80 -43.64
C ALA A 490 6.45 -13.98 -43.00
N VAL A 491 5.55 -14.65 -43.73
CA VAL A 491 4.10 -14.79 -43.47
C VAL A 491 3.72 -16.26 -43.16
N LEU A 492 2.68 -16.44 -42.30
CA LEU A 492 1.71 -17.57 -42.12
C LEU A 492 1.97 -18.56 -40.95
N PRO A 493 0.94 -19.26 -40.37
CA PRO A 493 -0.53 -19.10 -40.39
C PRO A 493 -1.20 -19.09 -38.97
N ALA A 494 -2.51 -18.78 -38.94
CA ALA A 494 -3.36 -18.67 -37.74
C ALA A 494 -3.85 -19.99 -37.14
N PHE A 495 -3.94 -20.09 -35.80
CA PHE A 495 -4.88 -20.97 -35.06
C PHE A 495 -5.04 -20.56 -33.56
N GLY A 496 -6.30 -20.48 -33.09
CA GLY A 496 -6.73 -20.93 -31.75
C GLY A 496 -6.82 -19.92 -30.59
N ASN A 497 -8.03 -19.42 -30.31
CA ASN A 497 -8.40 -18.56 -29.17
C ASN A 497 -8.18 -19.18 -27.76
N VAL A 498 -7.71 -18.35 -26.82
CA VAL A 498 -7.73 -18.54 -25.35
C VAL A 498 -8.22 -17.22 -24.71
N PRO A 499 -9.03 -17.23 -23.62
CA PRO A 499 -9.96 -16.14 -23.33
C PRO A 499 -9.32 -14.87 -22.75
N SER A 500 -9.94 -13.73 -23.07
CA SER A 500 -9.44 -12.37 -22.81
C SER A 500 -9.42 -11.98 -21.34
N VAL A 501 -8.30 -11.40 -20.91
CA VAL A 501 -8.14 -10.70 -19.62
C VAL A 501 -8.70 -9.28 -19.75
N SER A 502 -10.03 -9.14 -19.74
CA SER A 502 -10.70 -7.88 -20.09
C SER A 502 -10.64 -6.80 -19.00
N ASN A 503 -10.35 -7.14 -17.74
CA ASN A 503 -10.64 -6.24 -16.61
C ASN A 503 -9.42 -5.56 -15.95
N LEU A 504 -8.26 -5.55 -16.59
CA LEU A 504 -7.08 -4.80 -16.14
C LEU A 504 -7.09 -3.36 -16.68
N SER A 505 -6.60 -2.39 -15.90
CA SER A 505 -6.36 -1.01 -16.37
C SER A 505 -5.37 -1.01 -17.54
N MET A 506 -5.45 -0.02 -18.45
CA MET A 506 -4.54 0.07 -19.61
C MET A 506 -3.06 0.08 -19.20
N SER A 507 -2.73 0.72 -18.08
CA SER A 507 -1.38 0.73 -17.49
C SER A 507 -0.93 -0.65 -17.02
N LEU A 508 -1.84 -1.45 -16.45
CA LEU A 508 -1.54 -2.84 -16.06
C LEU A 508 -1.51 -3.79 -17.27
N LYS A 509 -2.37 -3.57 -18.29
CA LYS A 509 -2.36 -4.33 -19.56
C LYS A 509 -1.04 -4.13 -20.32
N LYS A 510 -0.48 -2.91 -20.33
CA LYS A 510 0.84 -2.60 -20.93
C LYS A 510 1.99 -3.31 -20.19
N ASN A 511 1.82 -3.54 -18.89
CA ASN A 511 2.79 -4.25 -18.04
C ASN A 511 2.65 -5.78 -18.09
N LEU A 512 1.57 -6.30 -18.69
CA LEU A 512 1.20 -7.72 -18.70
C LEU A 512 1.03 -8.31 -20.12
N SER A 513 1.28 -7.55 -21.19
CA SER A 513 1.15 -8.07 -22.57
C SER A 513 2.24 -9.12 -22.85
N LEU A 514 1.90 -10.39 -22.63
CA LEU A 514 2.68 -11.54 -23.06
C LEU A 514 2.75 -11.56 -24.59
N GLY A 515 3.97 -11.49 -25.14
CA GLY A 515 4.23 -11.98 -26.48
C GLY A 515 4.28 -13.51 -26.45
N ASP A 516 3.40 -14.17 -27.18
CA ASP A 516 3.45 -15.62 -27.38
C ASP A 516 4.75 -15.98 -28.10
N SER A 517 5.66 -16.66 -27.39
CA SER A 517 6.83 -17.32 -27.99
C SER A 517 7.08 -18.63 -27.25
N PRO A 518 7.06 -19.79 -27.94
CA PRO A 518 7.25 -21.06 -27.29
C PRO A 518 8.75 -21.29 -27.07
N GLY A 519 9.17 -21.36 -25.81
CA GLY A 519 10.49 -21.86 -25.42
C GLY A 519 11.43 -20.80 -24.85
N GLY A 520 11.35 -20.61 -23.54
CA GLY A 520 12.36 -19.89 -22.77
C GLY A 520 11.84 -19.49 -21.41
N HIS A 521 12.33 -20.14 -20.35
CA HIS A 521 12.16 -19.65 -18.98
C HIS A 521 12.90 -18.31 -18.83
N ARG A 522 12.29 -17.21 -19.27
CA ARG A 522 12.70 -15.87 -18.87
C ARG A 522 11.89 -15.51 -17.63
N SER A 523 12.62 -15.25 -16.55
CA SER A 523 12.05 -14.81 -15.27
C SER A 523 11.15 -13.60 -15.48
N ALA A 524 10.01 -13.53 -14.78
CA ALA A 524 9.07 -12.40 -14.77
C ALA A 524 9.69 -11.06 -14.27
N ILE A 525 11.00 -11.03 -14.06
CA ILE A 525 11.81 -9.92 -13.54
C ILE A 525 12.01 -8.79 -14.57
N GLU A 526 11.77 -9.01 -15.88
CA GLU A 526 12.28 -8.10 -16.92
C GLU A 526 11.24 -7.37 -17.81
N GLN A 527 9.94 -7.39 -17.50
CA GLN A 527 8.90 -6.98 -18.48
C GLN A 527 7.93 -5.86 -18.05
N VAL A 528 8.33 -4.95 -17.16
CA VAL A 528 7.55 -3.74 -16.86
C VAL A 528 8.41 -2.50 -17.05
N PRO A 529 8.16 -1.67 -18.09
CA PRO A 529 8.78 -0.35 -18.18
C PRO A 529 8.43 0.45 -16.93
N ALA A 530 9.44 0.92 -16.20
CA ALA A 530 9.20 1.68 -14.99
C ALA A 530 8.60 3.05 -15.34
N SER A 531 7.49 3.42 -14.71
CA SER A 531 7.05 4.82 -14.69
C SER A 531 8.14 5.67 -14.02
N ALA A 532 8.39 6.85 -14.57
CA ALA A 532 9.34 7.79 -14.01
C ALA A 532 8.90 8.19 -12.58
N SER A 533 9.87 8.34 -11.68
CA SER A 533 9.65 8.92 -10.35
C SER A 533 10.34 10.27 -10.34
N PHE A 534 9.55 11.34 -10.39
CA PHE A 534 10.06 12.72 -10.43
C PHE A 534 10.38 13.26 -9.03
N VAL A 535 9.60 12.82 -8.03
CA VAL A 535 9.67 13.36 -6.67
C VAL A 535 9.81 12.24 -5.65
N LYS A 536 10.92 12.27 -4.91
CA LYS A 536 11.13 11.45 -3.70
C LYS A 536 11.07 12.33 -2.46
N VAL A 537 10.08 12.04 -1.61
CA VAL A 537 9.88 12.71 -0.31
C VAL A 537 10.52 11.95 0.84
N ALA A 538 10.93 10.70 0.62
CA ALA A 538 11.54 9.83 1.62
C ALA A 538 12.91 10.34 2.11
N ASP A 539 13.68 10.98 1.22
CA ASP A 539 15.09 11.32 1.48
C ASP A 539 15.27 12.59 2.33
N MET A 540 14.18 13.28 2.70
CA MET A 540 14.23 14.53 3.47
C MET A 540 14.35 14.25 4.97
N THR A 541 15.16 15.02 5.68
CA THR A 541 15.12 15.14 7.15
C THR A 541 13.82 15.80 7.60
N GLU A 542 13.51 15.75 8.90
CA GLU A 542 12.30 16.40 9.45
C GLU A 542 12.34 17.93 9.26
N GLU A 543 13.52 18.54 9.36
CA GLU A 543 13.70 19.98 9.12
C GLU A 543 13.49 20.34 7.64
N GLU A 544 14.09 19.56 6.72
CA GLU A 544 13.88 19.72 5.28
C GLU A 544 12.42 19.50 4.88
N TRP A 545 11.75 18.51 5.49
CA TRP A 545 10.34 18.22 5.26
C TRP A 545 9.43 19.40 5.67
N GLY A 546 9.69 20.01 6.84
CA GLY A 546 8.96 21.19 7.29
C GLY A 546 9.14 22.38 6.34
N LEU A 547 10.37 22.65 5.89
CA LEU A 547 10.66 23.69 4.90
C LEU A 547 10.03 23.41 3.54
N PHE A 548 10.05 22.15 3.10
CA PHE A 548 9.43 21.71 1.87
C PHE A 548 7.92 21.99 1.88
N LEU A 549 7.21 21.62 2.96
CA LEU A 549 5.77 21.86 3.08
C LEU A 549 5.43 23.35 3.08
N GLU A 550 6.21 24.18 3.77
CA GLU A 550 6.05 25.65 3.75
C GLU A 550 6.15 26.20 2.32
N LYS A 551 7.17 25.77 1.56
CA LYS A 551 7.36 26.22 0.17
C LYS A 551 6.29 25.67 -0.77
N PHE A 552 5.92 24.41 -0.61
CA PHE A 552 4.85 23.79 -1.38
C PHE A 552 3.53 24.53 -1.22
N HIS A 553 3.13 24.85 0.02
CA HIS A 553 1.89 25.59 0.28
C HIS A 553 1.89 26.98 -0.39
N GLY A 554 3.00 27.72 -0.31
CA GLY A 554 3.10 29.02 -0.98
C GLY A 554 3.03 28.93 -2.52
N LEU A 555 3.70 27.94 -3.10
CA LEU A 555 3.67 27.70 -4.56
C LEU A 555 2.27 27.26 -5.03
N LEU A 556 1.60 26.41 -4.25
CA LEU A 556 0.24 25.95 -4.54
C LEU A 556 -0.73 27.14 -4.58
N GLN A 557 -0.68 28.02 -3.58
CA GLN A 557 -1.52 29.22 -3.54
C GLN A 557 -1.29 30.15 -4.76
N HIS A 558 -0.04 30.30 -5.20
CA HIS A 558 0.27 31.03 -6.43
C HIS A 558 -0.29 30.34 -7.67
N ALA A 559 -0.15 29.02 -7.80
CA ALA A 559 -0.66 28.25 -8.94
C ALA A 559 -2.20 28.34 -9.04
N LEU A 560 -2.90 28.20 -7.91
CA LEU A 560 -4.36 28.35 -7.84
C LEU A 560 -4.79 29.77 -8.21
N THR A 561 -4.07 30.80 -7.76
CA THR A 561 -4.34 32.20 -8.11
C THR A 561 -4.11 32.49 -9.59
N ALA A 562 -3.03 31.96 -10.17
CA ALA A 562 -2.73 32.10 -11.59
C ALA A 562 -3.87 31.52 -12.46
N ARG A 563 -4.41 30.35 -12.07
CA ARG A 563 -5.56 29.72 -12.73
C ARG A 563 -6.80 30.62 -12.75
N LYS A 564 -7.10 31.33 -11.66
CA LYS A 564 -8.23 32.28 -11.59
C LYS A 564 -8.04 33.52 -12.47
N THR A 565 -6.82 34.08 -12.52
CA THR A 565 -6.52 35.28 -13.31
C THR A 565 -6.38 35.01 -14.82
N GLY A 566 -6.01 33.78 -15.20
CA GLY A 566 -5.74 33.40 -16.58
C GLY A 566 -6.97 33.17 -17.46
N GLY A 567 -8.19 33.34 -16.95
CA GLY A 567 -9.43 33.19 -17.74
C GLY A 567 -9.63 31.80 -18.35
N ALA A 568 -8.88 30.79 -17.89
CA ALA A 568 -9.12 29.41 -18.25
C ALA A 568 -10.35 28.95 -17.44
N GLY A 569 -11.54 29.15 -18.00
CA GLY A 569 -12.72 28.39 -17.58
C GLY A 569 -12.40 26.88 -17.61
N PRO A 570 -13.22 26.03 -16.97
CA PRO A 570 -12.96 24.60 -16.87
C PRO A 570 -12.51 24.12 -18.23
N ARG A 571 -11.26 23.61 -18.31
CA ARG A 571 -10.76 23.03 -19.55
C ARG A 571 -11.58 21.77 -19.76
N GLN A 572 -12.78 21.92 -20.31
CA GLN A 572 -13.58 20.86 -20.90
C GLN A 572 -12.83 20.40 -22.16
N ARG A 573 -11.61 19.90 -21.97
CA ARG A 573 -11.02 18.97 -22.90
C ARG A 573 -11.88 17.73 -22.73
N GLN A 574 -12.95 17.63 -23.52
CA GLN A 574 -13.53 16.35 -23.86
C GLN A 574 -12.37 15.49 -24.37
N ARG A 575 -11.73 14.73 -23.47
CA ARG A 575 -10.99 13.55 -23.87
C ARG A 575 -12.08 12.61 -24.34
N LEU A 576 -12.40 12.71 -25.63
CA LEU A 576 -13.04 11.62 -26.36
C LEU A 576 -12.24 10.38 -25.98
N GLY A 577 -12.87 9.49 -25.22
CA GLY A 577 -12.23 8.24 -24.83
C GLY A 577 -11.66 7.60 -26.10
N THR A 578 -10.43 7.10 -26.03
CA THR A 578 -9.81 6.35 -27.14
C THR A 578 -10.47 4.98 -27.36
N SER A 579 -11.72 4.80 -26.92
CA SER A 579 -12.55 3.66 -27.24
C SER A 579 -13.27 3.99 -28.56
N CYS A 580 -13.05 3.17 -29.58
CA CYS A 580 -13.55 3.29 -30.96
C CYS A 580 -12.64 4.09 -31.92
N ARG A 581 -11.48 3.51 -32.26
CA ARG A 581 -11.16 3.35 -33.69
C ARG A 581 -11.68 1.97 -34.10
N PHE A 582 -12.77 1.95 -34.85
CA PHE A 582 -13.25 0.77 -35.57
C PHE A 582 -12.37 0.50 -36.79
#